data_AF-A0AA92TYF7-F1
#
_entry.id   AF-A0AA92TYF7-F1
#
_cell.length_a   1.000
_cell.length_b   1.000
_cell.length_c   1.000
_cell.angle_alpha   90.00
_cell.angle_beta   90.00
_cell.angle_gamma   90.00
#
_symmetry.space_group_name_H-M   'P 1'
#
loop_
_entity.id
_entity.type
_entity.pdbx_description
1 polymer ?
#
loop_
_entity_poly.entity_id
_entity_poly.type
_entity_poly.pdbx_seq_one_letter_code
_entity_poly.pdbx_strand_id
1 'polypeptide(L)' 'VKNLLPLVDNVYSIYDLTDDDFAQSPDYEQLYTELTGAVALFIESNGVQ' A
#
# COMPACT_ATOMS: atom_id res chain seq x y z
N VAL A 1 13.81 4.93 2.46
CA VAL A 1 12.62 5.16 1.59
C VAL A 1 12.78 4.61 0.16
N LYS A 2 13.96 4.69 -0.48
CA LYS A 2 14.17 4.23 -1.88
C LYS A 2 13.77 2.75 -2.15
N ASN A 3 13.82 1.88 -1.15
CA ASN A 3 13.45 0.46 -1.29
C ASN A 3 11.98 0.17 -0.96
N LEU A 4 11.27 1.12 -0.33
CA LEU A 4 9.85 0.97 0.02
C LEU A 4 8.95 1.38 -1.15
N LEU A 5 9.34 2.40 -1.91
CA LEU A 5 8.59 2.91 -3.06
C LEU A 5 8.26 1.81 -4.09
N PRO A 6 9.21 0.97 -4.57
CA PRO A 6 8.90 -0.10 -5.51
C PRO A 6 7.96 -1.17 -4.95
N LEU A 7 7.93 -1.35 -3.62
CA LEU A 7 7.07 -2.34 -2.96
C LEU A 7 5.61 -1.86 -2.95
N VAL A 8 5.40 -0.58 -2.59
CA VAL A 8 4.05 0.00 -2.52
C VAL A 8 3.50 0.37 -3.90
N ASP A 9 4.34 0.66 -4.89
CA ASP A 9 3.92 0.88 -6.28
C ASP A 9 3.15 -0.32 -6.86
N ASN A 10 3.58 -1.55 -6.53
CA ASN A 10 2.85 -2.76 -6.92
C ASN A 10 1.45 -2.83 -6.28
N VAL A 11 1.32 -2.41 -5.02
CA VAL A 11 0.04 -2.39 -4.32
C VAL A 11 -0.90 -1.37 -4.96
N TYR A 12 -0.41 -0.15 -5.24
CA TYR A 12 -1.20 0.88 -5.92
C TYR A 12 -1.69 0.44 -7.30
N SER A 13 -0.90 -0.34 -8.04
CA SER A 13 -1.25 -0.78 -9.40
C SER A 13 -2.47 -1.72 -9.48
N ILE A 14 -2.93 -2.25 -8.35
CA ILE A 14 -4.07 -3.17 -8.26
C ILE A 14 -5.41 -2.41 -8.30
N TYR A 15 -5.41 -1.14 -7.87
CA TYR A 15 -6.63 -0.36 -7.65
C TYR A 15 -6.84 0.69 -8.73
N ASP A 16 -8.11 0.92 -9.11
CA ASP A 16 -8.46 2.07 -9.95
C ASP A 16 -8.59 3.33 -9.09
N LEU A 17 -7.45 3.99 -8.85
CA LEU A 17 -7.40 5.23 -8.09
C LEU A 17 -7.96 6.44 -8.86
N THR A 18 -8.41 6.25 -10.10
CA THR A 18 -9.06 7.31 -10.89
C THR A 18 -10.58 7.33 -10.70
N ASP A 19 -11.14 6.35 -9.98
CA ASP A 19 -12.54 6.34 -9.57
C ASP A 19 -12.81 7.44 -8.53
N ASP A 20 -13.72 8.35 -8.87
CA ASP A 20 -14.13 9.48 -8.02
C ASP A 20 -14.75 9.01 -6.68
N ASP A 21 -15.34 7.82 -6.66
CA ASP A 21 -15.96 7.23 -5.48
C ASP A 21 -15.04 6.23 -4.75
N PHE A 22 -13.77 6.09 -5.17
CA PHE A 22 -12.83 5.12 -4.61
C PHE A 22 -12.77 5.16 -3.08
N ALA A 23 -12.71 6.36 -2.50
CA ALA A 23 -12.64 6.56 -1.05
C ALA A 23 -13.89 6.10 -0.28
N GLN A 24 -15.02 5.89 -0.95
CA GLN A 24 -16.25 5.35 -0.36
C GLN A 24 -16.42 3.84 -0.63
N SER A 25 -15.57 3.28 -1.48
CA SER A 25 -15.61 1.87 -1.84
C SER A 25 -14.92 1.00 -0.77
N PRO A 26 -15.25 -0.31 -0.70
CA PRO A 26 -14.49 -1.28 0.10
C PRO A 26 -13.01 -1.37 -0.28
N ASP A 27 -12.67 -1.01 -1.52
CA ASP A 27 -11.31 -1.10 -2.06
C ASP A 27 -10.36 -0.11 -1.36
N TYR A 28 -10.88 1.00 -0.83
CA TYR A 28 -10.09 1.93 -0.01
C TYR A 28 -9.57 1.26 1.27
N GLU A 29 -10.44 0.56 2.00
CA GLU A 29 -10.06 -0.17 3.22
C GLU A 29 -9.09 -1.32 2.91
N GLN A 30 -9.27 -1.97 1.75
CA GLN A 30 -8.36 -3.02 1.30
C GLN A 30 -6.97 -2.46 0.97
N LEU A 31 -6.91 -1.36 0.20
CA LEU A 31 -5.67 -0.66 -0.10
C LEU A 31 -4.94 -0.23 1.17
N TYR A 32 -5.66 0.36 2.13
CA TYR A 32 -5.10 0.76 3.41
C TYR A 32 -4.49 -0.43 4.18
N THR A 33 -5.20 -1.56 4.21
CA THR A 33 -4.76 -2.79 4.86
C THR A 33 -3.49 -3.35 4.19
N GLU A 34 -3.47 -3.41 2.86
CA GLU A 34 -2.33 -3.93 2.10
C GLU A 34 -1.10 -3.04 2.23
N LEU A 35 -1.25 -1.72 2.14
CA LEU A 35 -0.15 -0.77 2.35
C LEU A 35 0.43 -0.90 3.76
N THR A 36 -0.43 -0.99 4.78
CA THR A 36 0.00 -1.16 6.17
C THR A 36 0.77 -2.47 6.35
N GLY A 37 0.28 -3.56 5.78
CA GLY A 37 0.95 -4.86 5.79
C GLY A 37 2.30 -4.83 5.06
N ALA A 38 2.36 -4.22 3.89
CA ALA A 38 3.59 -4.07 3.12
C ALA A 38 4.66 -3.27 3.87
N VAL A 39 4.26 -2.18 4.54
CA VAL A 39 5.15 -1.38 5.40
C VAL A 39 5.62 -2.18 6.62
N ALA A 40 4.73 -2.92 7.28
CA ALA A 40 5.11 -3.77 8.41
C ALA A 40 6.14 -4.83 8.00
N LEU A 41 5.91 -5.55 6.91
CA LEU A 41 6.85 -6.54 6.35
C LEU A 41 8.19 -5.90 5.94
N PHE A 42 8.14 -4.68 5.37
CA PHE A 42 9.36 -3.94 5.04
C PHE A 42 10.18 -3.62 6.30
N ILE A 43 9.53 -3.18 7.37
CA ILE A 43 10.20 -2.89 8.66
C ILE A 43 10.77 -4.18 9.27
N GLU A 44 10.00 -5.27 9.29
CA GLU A 44 10.47 -6.57 9.80
C GLU A 44 11.70 -7.08 9.06
N SER A 45 11.73 -6.93 7.73
CA SER A 45 12.84 -7.40 6.88
C SER A 45 14.08 -6.51 6.89
N ASN A 46 13.94 -5.22 7.24
CA ASN A 46 15.04 -4.25 7.21
C ASN A 46 15.45 -3.72 8.60
N GLY A 47 14.73 -4.14 9.65
CA GLY A 47 14.86 -3.61 11.01
C GLY A 47 14.20 -2.24 11.19
N VAL A 48 13.90 -1.89 12.44
CA VAL A 48 13.70 -0.49 12.85
C VAL A 48 15.10 0.10 13.00
N GLN A 49 15.50 1.02 12.12
CA GLN A 49 16.73 1.82 12.35
C GLN A 49 16.52 2.82 13.48
#